data_AF-A0A9D5W057-F1
#
_entry.id   AF-A0A9D5W057-F1
#
_cell.length_a   1.000
_cell.length_b   1.000
_cell.length_c   1.000
_cell.angle_alpha   90.00
_cell.angle_beta   90.00
_cell.angle_gamma   90.00
#
_symmetry.space_group_name_H-M   'P 1'
#
loop_
_entity.id
_entity.type
_entity.pdbx_description
1 polymer ?
#
loop_
_entity_poly.entity_id
_entity_poly.type
_entity_poly.pdbx_seq_one_letter_code
_entity_poly.pdbx_strand_id
1 'polypeptide(L)'
;TVNALYSAKYNEDTRDKFRPSNILIKIYQIKPVNQLFKQRVISATNNQNAVKTFSFFANDQIQIDIQENLNKLGYLYDRKGEARQNTSKKVVTMVQGALAFRAVFEYRGQELRAGMGQSRVFKKDEYNRIYKEEYTNNTDELNILSVKLLTASLILNEIKDLINEHYKTYLKELPIIKKSTYYLSGLYYALYMKECDLFINNIVKLLKEDNSIKIKHSTIIETFIKQIETNFEQLINKYQEFYDSKKLSGLDKTDIDNLLKSVEFGKQYNIFINDLLSNAKNKAEK
;
A
#
# COMPACT_ATOMS: atom_id res chain seq x y z
N THR A 1 -16.63 2.37 -22.33
CA THR A 1 -17.40 2.35 -23.60
C THR A 1 -16.67 1.76 -24.80
N VAL A 2 -15.48 2.25 -25.22
CA VAL A 2 -14.79 1.72 -26.43
C VAL A 2 -14.43 0.24 -26.32
N ASN A 3 -13.92 -0.20 -25.16
CA ASN A 3 -13.59 -1.61 -24.95
C ASN A 3 -14.84 -2.51 -24.99
N ALA A 4 -16.00 -2.01 -24.52
CA ALA A 4 -17.25 -2.73 -24.60
C ALA A 4 -17.77 -2.84 -26.05
N LEU A 5 -17.60 -1.79 -26.86
CA LEU A 5 -17.91 -1.84 -28.30
C LEU A 5 -16.98 -2.81 -29.04
N TYR A 6 -15.68 -2.81 -28.69
CA TYR A 6 -14.72 -3.76 -29.22
C TYR A 6 -15.12 -5.19 -28.86
N SER A 7 -15.35 -5.49 -27.58
CA SER A 7 -15.82 -6.80 -27.14
C SER A 7 -17.13 -7.19 -27.81
N ALA A 8 -18.11 -6.28 -27.94
CA ALA A 8 -19.38 -6.58 -28.59
C ALA A 8 -19.21 -6.92 -30.09
N LYS A 9 -18.27 -6.27 -30.79
CA LYS A 9 -17.97 -6.52 -32.20
C LYS A 9 -17.21 -7.83 -32.43
N TYR A 10 -16.34 -8.24 -31.51
CA TYR A 10 -15.43 -9.37 -31.71
C TYR A 10 -15.76 -10.63 -30.89
N ASN A 11 -16.72 -10.56 -29.97
CA ASN A 11 -17.21 -11.73 -29.23
C ASN A 11 -18.22 -12.52 -30.07
N GLU A 12 -18.06 -13.84 -30.11
CA GLU A 12 -18.87 -14.78 -30.89
C GLU A 12 -20.37 -14.67 -30.62
N ASP A 13 -20.77 -14.44 -29.35
CA ASP A 13 -22.19 -14.39 -28.97
C ASP A 13 -22.89 -13.07 -29.34
N THR A 14 -22.11 -12.01 -29.60
CA THR A 14 -22.65 -10.65 -29.78
C THR A 14 -22.33 -10.04 -31.14
N ARG A 15 -21.38 -10.60 -31.88
CA ARG A 15 -20.91 -10.09 -33.17
C ARG A 15 -22.05 -9.94 -34.19
N ASP A 16 -22.92 -10.94 -34.28
CA ASP A 16 -24.00 -10.95 -35.28
C ASP A 16 -25.10 -9.92 -34.97
N LYS A 17 -25.15 -9.42 -33.74
CA LYS A 17 -26.07 -8.35 -33.30
C LYS A 17 -25.42 -6.97 -33.38
N PHE A 18 -24.13 -6.88 -33.68
CA PHE A 18 -23.38 -5.63 -33.69
C PHE A 18 -23.68 -4.83 -34.95
N ARG A 19 -24.32 -3.66 -34.79
CA ARG A 19 -24.61 -2.75 -35.90
C ARG A 19 -23.44 -1.77 -36.12
N PRO A 20 -23.15 -1.38 -37.38
CA PRO A 20 -22.21 -0.31 -37.66
C PRO A 20 -22.57 0.94 -36.84
N SER A 21 -21.61 1.43 -36.07
CA SER A 21 -21.81 2.53 -35.12
C SER A 21 -20.74 3.59 -35.36
N ASN A 22 -21.15 4.86 -35.45
CA ASN A 22 -20.22 5.97 -35.54
C ASN A 22 -19.79 6.41 -34.15
N ILE A 23 -18.47 6.48 -33.92
CA ILE A 23 -17.90 6.90 -32.64
C ILE A 23 -17.35 8.31 -32.82
N LEU A 24 -17.93 9.27 -32.12
CA LEU A 24 -17.33 10.60 -32.00
C LEU A 24 -16.25 10.58 -30.94
N ILE A 25 -15.01 10.79 -31.35
CA ILE A 25 -13.85 10.88 -30.45
C ILE A 25 -13.47 12.35 -30.31
N LYS A 26 -13.53 12.88 -29.09
CA LYS A 26 -13.03 14.22 -28.76
C LYS A 26 -11.77 14.10 -27.89
N ILE A 27 -10.63 14.47 -28.45
CA ILE A 27 -9.33 14.46 -27.75
C ILE A 27 -9.08 15.87 -27.21
N TYR A 28 -8.84 15.97 -25.90
CA TYR A 28 -8.46 17.23 -25.26
C TYR A 28 -6.96 17.23 -24.99
N GLN A 29 -6.23 18.16 -25.59
CA GLN A 29 -4.86 18.47 -25.19
C GLN A 29 -4.90 19.53 -24.09
N ILE A 30 -4.61 19.13 -22.86
CA ILE A 30 -4.70 20.01 -21.69
C ILE A 30 -3.27 20.33 -21.23
N LYS A 31 -2.95 21.63 -21.16
CA LYS A 31 -1.66 22.08 -20.60
C LYS A 31 -1.55 21.65 -19.12
N PRO A 32 -0.35 21.30 -18.62
CA PRO A 32 -0.17 20.84 -17.23
C PRO A 32 -0.76 21.80 -16.17
N VAL A 33 -0.64 23.11 -16.38
CA VAL A 33 -1.21 24.16 -15.51
C VAL A 33 -2.73 24.03 -15.30
N ASN A 34 -3.44 23.36 -16.22
CA ASN A 34 -4.90 23.20 -16.19
C ASN A 34 -5.33 21.82 -15.63
N GLN A 35 -4.55 21.23 -14.72
CA GLN A 35 -4.91 19.95 -14.07
C GLN A 35 -6.30 19.96 -13.41
N LEU A 36 -6.71 21.08 -12.78
CA LEU A 36 -8.04 21.20 -12.17
C LEU A 36 -9.16 21.09 -13.22
N PHE A 37 -8.97 21.64 -14.42
CA PHE A 37 -9.93 21.51 -15.51
C PHE A 37 -10.03 20.05 -15.98
N LYS A 38 -8.87 19.36 -16.15
CA LYS A 38 -8.83 17.92 -16.47
C LYS A 38 -9.62 17.11 -15.43
N GLN A 39 -9.41 17.36 -14.14
CA GLN A 39 -10.12 16.68 -13.06
C GLN A 39 -11.63 16.95 -13.10
N ARG A 40 -12.05 18.20 -13.33
CA ARG A 40 -13.47 18.56 -13.46
C ARG A 40 -14.14 17.88 -14.65
N VAL A 41 -13.51 17.86 -15.81
CA VAL A 41 -14.04 17.19 -17.01
C VAL A 41 -14.23 15.70 -16.74
N ILE A 42 -13.21 15.02 -16.21
CA ILE A 42 -13.33 13.58 -15.96
C ILE A 42 -14.38 13.32 -14.87
N SER A 43 -14.39 14.11 -13.79
CA SER A 43 -15.40 13.99 -12.73
C SER A 43 -16.83 14.19 -13.26
N ALA A 44 -17.05 15.14 -14.17
CA ALA A 44 -18.34 15.37 -14.81
C ALA A 44 -18.75 14.20 -15.73
N THR A 45 -17.78 13.58 -16.42
CA THR A 45 -18.03 12.40 -17.28
C THR A 45 -18.08 11.08 -16.50
N ASN A 46 -17.72 11.08 -15.22
CA ASN A 46 -17.56 9.88 -14.40
C ASN A 46 -18.88 9.15 -14.13
N ASN A 47 -20.01 9.85 -14.26
CA ASN A 47 -21.34 9.26 -14.17
C ASN A 47 -21.65 8.31 -15.34
N GLN A 48 -20.92 8.44 -16.47
CA GLN A 48 -21.11 7.64 -17.69
C GLN A 48 -20.11 6.48 -17.81
N ASN A 49 -18.93 6.59 -17.18
CA ASN A 49 -17.96 5.51 -17.03
C ASN A 49 -17.23 5.72 -15.70
N ALA A 50 -17.44 4.87 -14.69
CA ALA A 50 -16.82 5.04 -13.38
C ALA A 50 -15.29 4.85 -13.45
N VAL A 51 -14.56 5.95 -13.58
CA VAL A 51 -13.11 6.04 -13.44
C VAL A 51 -12.78 6.16 -11.95
N LYS A 52 -11.93 5.24 -11.46
CA LYS A 52 -11.49 5.24 -10.06
C LYS A 52 -10.58 6.45 -9.81
N THR A 53 -10.65 7.04 -8.61
CA THR A 53 -9.90 8.27 -8.26
C THR A 53 -8.40 8.12 -8.45
N PHE A 54 -7.85 6.93 -8.20
CA PHE A 54 -6.42 6.67 -8.40
C PHE A 54 -5.98 6.77 -9.87
N SER A 55 -6.88 6.55 -10.83
CA SER A 55 -6.56 6.68 -12.26
C SER A 55 -6.23 8.12 -12.66
N PHE A 56 -6.61 9.12 -11.83
CA PHE A 56 -6.20 10.51 -12.02
C PHE A 56 -4.69 10.71 -11.86
N PHE A 57 -4.10 10.00 -10.90
CA PHE A 57 -2.71 10.14 -10.48
C PHE A 57 -1.79 9.13 -11.14
N ALA A 58 -2.33 8.07 -11.75
CA ALA A 58 -1.56 7.01 -12.40
C ALA A 58 -0.64 7.49 -13.55
N ASN A 59 -0.78 8.74 -14.01
CA ASN A 59 0.09 9.34 -15.02
C ASN A 59 0.99 10.45 -14.47
N ASP A 60 1.00 10.67 -13.16
CA ASP A 60 1.91 11.63 -12.54
C ASP A 60 3.34 11.12 -12.68
N GLN A 61 4.28 12.06 -12.86
CA GLN A 61 5.69 11.72 -13.08
C GLN A 61 6.24 10.85 -11.93
N ILE A 62 5.94 11.22 -10.69
CA ILE A 62 6.32 10.43 -9.51
C ILE A 62 5.87 8.97 -9.56
N GLN A 63 4.67 8.67 -10.09
CA GLN A 63 4.18 7.29 -10.21
C GLN A 63 4.92 6.51 -11.30
N ILE A 64 5.33 7.20 -12.37
CA ILE A 64 6.14 6.62 -13.45
C ILE A 64 7.53 6.32 -12.91
N ASP A 65 8.15 7.27 -12.21
CA ASP A 65 9.50 7.10 -11.68
C ASP A 65 9.57 5.99 -10.61
N ILE A 66 8.55 5.91 -9.73
CA ILE A 66 8.42 4.79 -8.78
C ILE A 66 8.31 3.45 -9.53
N GLN A 67 7.54 3.41 -10.63
CA GLN A 67 7.43 2.21 -11.45
C GLN A 67 8.78 1.78 -12.05
N GLU A 68 9.56 2.73 -12.55
CA GLU A 68 10.90 2.46 -13.08
C GLU A 68 11.82 1.91 -11.99
N ASN A 69 11.84 2.55 -10.81
CA ASN A 69 12.64 2.11 -9.67
C ASN A 69 12.28 0.68 -9.20
N LEU A 70 10.99 0.39 -9.04
CA LEU A 70 10.57 -0.95 -8.62
C LEU A 70 10.80 -2.01 -9.70
N ASN A 71 10.70 -1.64 -10.98
CA ASN A 71 11.03 -2.54 -12.09
C ASN A 71 12.49 -2.98 -12.06
N LYS A 72 13.42 -2.08 -11.70
CA LYS A 72 14.85 -2.45 -11.52
C LYS A 72 15.02 -3.53 -10.46
N LEU A 73 14.21 -3.50 -9.40
CA LEU A 73 14.18 -4.48 -8.32
C LEU A 73 13.40 -5.76 -8.66
N GLY A 74 12.90 -5.91 -9.88
CA GLY A 74 12.13 -7.07 -10.32
C GLY A 74 10.64 -7.05 -9.93
N TYR A 75 10.13 -5.92 -9.43
CA TYR A 75 8.73 -5.73 -9.06
C TYR A 75 7.98 -4.90 -10.11
N LEU A 76 6.75 -5.31 -10.43
CA LEU A 76 5.84 -4.49 -11.21
C LEU A 76 5.07 -3.56 -10.27
N TYR A 77 5.30 -2.25 -10.40
CA TYR A 77 4.42 -1.25 -9.79
C TYR A 77 3.17 -1.05 -10.66
N ASP A 78 2.06 -1.69 -10.29
CA ASP A 78 0.85 -1.68 -11.09
C ASP A 78 0.00 -0.42 -10.82
N ARG A 79 0.25 0.61 -11.62
CA ARG A 79 -0.49 1.89 -11.61
C ARG A 79 -1.71 1.90 -12.54
N LYS A 80 -1.75 1.04 -13.55
CA LYS A 80 -2.72 1.09 -14.68
C LYS A 80 -3.50 -0.21 -14.93
N GLY A 81 -3.32 -1.24 -14.12
CA GLY A 81 -3.88 -2.58 -14.34
C GLY A 81 -3.01 -3.45 -15.25
N GLU A 82 -1.72 -3.16 -15.36
CA GLU A 82 -0.73 -3.83 -16.21
C GLU A 82 -0.45 -5.27 -15.75
N ALA A 83 -0.72 -5.56 -14.47
CA ALA A 83 -0.56 -6.91 -13.91
C ALA A 83 -1.43 -7.97 -14.60
N ARG A 84 -2.54 -7.57 -15.26
CA ARG A 84 -3.40 -8.50 -16.02
C ARG A 84 -2.69 -9.11 -17.24
N GLN A 85 -1.67 -8.45 -17.75
CA GLN A 85 -0.92 -8.86 -18.95
C GLN A 85 0.44 -9.46 -18.59
N ASN A 86 0.93 -9.23 -17.36
CA ASN A 86 2.26 -9.63 -16.91
C ASN A 86 2.15 -10.47 -15.63
N THR A 87 2.06 -11.80 -15.77
CA THR A 87 1.94 -12.74 -14.64
C THR A 87 3.28 -13.15 -14.02
N SER A 88 4.41 -12.84 -14.64
CA SER A 88 5.74 -13.33 -14.24
C SER A 88 6.45 -12.46 -13.20
N LYS A 89 5.96 -11.25 -12.91
CA LYS A 89 6.57 -10.32 -11.94
C LYS A 89 5.76 -10.26 -10.65
N LYS A 90 6.45 -10.11 -9.52
CA LYS A 90 5.80 -9.77 -8.23
C LYS A 90 5.18 -8.38 -8.36
N VAL A 91 3.93 -8.22 -7.91
CA VAL A 91 3.13 -7.01 -8.14
C VAL A 91 2.97 -6.20 -6.86
N VAL A 92 3.23 -4.90 -6.96
CA VAL A 92 2.82 -3.89 -5.97
C VAL A 92 1.84 -2.95 -6.65
N THR A 93 0.55 -3.05 -6.35
CA THR A 93 -0.42 -2.12 -6.95
C THR A 93 -0.27 -0.74 -6.32
N MET A 94 -0.50 0.33 -7.08
CA MET A 94 -0.40 1.71 -6.58
C MET A 94 -1.28 1.93 -5.33
N VAL A 95 -2.48 1.35 -5.33
CA VAL A 95 -3.42 1.43 -4.20
C VAL A 95 -2.91 0.68 -2.97
N GLN A 96 -2.45 -0.56 -3.15
CA GLN A 96 -1.93 -1.38 -2.07
C GLN A 96 -0.66 -0.78 -1.46
N GLY A 97 0.26 -0.27 -2.29
CA GLY A 97 1.48 0.38 -1.82
C GLY A 97 1.18 1.58 -0.93
N ALA A 98 0.22 2.42 -1.33
CA ALA A 98 -0.21 3.56 -0.52
C ALA A 98 -0.90 3.12 0.79
N LEU A 99 -1.81 2.13 0.75
CA LEU A 99 -2.45 1.59 1.97
C LEU A 99 -1.42 1.01 2.93
N ALA A 100 -0.48 0.22 2.40
CA ALA A 100 0.59 -0.39 3.17
C ALA A 100 1.48 0.67 3.81
N PHE A 101 1.89 1.70 3.04
CA PHE A 101 2.70 2.80 3.55
C PHE A 101 2.04 3.47 4.76
N ARG A 102 0.73 3.75 4.69
CA ARG A 102 0.00 4.37 5.82
C ARG A 102 -0.12 3.45 7.03
N ALA A 103 -0.30 2.15 6.80
CA ALA A 103 -0.36 1.19 7.87
C ALA A 103 1.01 1.08 8.59
N VAL A 104 2.08 0.97 7.81
CA VAL A 104 3.43 0.64 8.28
C VAL A 104 4.16 1.85 8.86
N PHE A 105 4.19 2.97 8.13
CA PHE A 105 5.00 4.14 8.51
C PHE A 105 4.19 5.26 9.16
N GLU A 106 2.88 5.36 8.90
CA GLU A 106 2.00 6.36 9.54
C GLU A 106 1.15 5.77 10.68
N TYR A 107 1.21 4.45 10.91
CA TYR A 107 0.47 3.75 11.96
C TYR A 107 -1.06 3.95 11.91
N ARG A 108 -1.62 4.19 10.71
CA ARG A 108 -3.04 4.56 10.51
C ARG A 108 -4.02 3.38 10.45
N GLY A 109 -3.78 2.33 11.23
CA GLY A 109 -4.63 1.12 11.23
C GLY A 109 -6.13 1.44 11.41
N GLN A 110 -6.46 2.37 12.31
CA GLN A 110 -7.83 2.79 12.61
C GLN A 110 -8.52 3.44 11.40
N GLU A 111 -7.89 4.43 10.78
CA GLU A 111 -8.48 5.16 9.66
C GLU A 111 -8.72 4.23 8.46
N LEU A 112 -7.77 3.31 8.21
CA LEU A 112 -7.86 2.30 7.16
C LEU A 112 -9.02 1.31 7.42
N ARG A 113 -9.28 0.95 8.68
CA ARG A 113 -10.41 0.10 9.07
C ARG A 113 -11.75 0.83 9.05
N ALA A 114 -11.78 2.11 9.43
CA ALA A 114 -12.99 2.93 9.56
C ALA A 114 -13.60 3.37 8.21
N GLY A 115 -13.17 2.79 7.10
CA GLY A 115 -13.74 3.09 5.79
C GLY A 115 -13.01 4.19 5.04
N MET A 116 -11.70 4.37 5.28
CA MET A 116 -10.81 4.84 4.22
C MET A 116 -10.74 3.77 3.12
N GLY A 117 -11.84 3.58 2.39
CA GLY A 117 -11.86 2.74 1.20
C GLY A 117 -10.82 3.22 0.20
N GLN A 118 -10.40 2.35 -0.71
CA GLN A 118 -9.40 2.62 -1.76
C GLN A 118 -9.59 3.97 -2.48
N SER A 119 -10.83 4.48 -2.55
CA SER A 119 -11.18 5.78 -3.13
C SER A 119 -10.65 7.00 -2.36
N ARG A 120 -10.49 6.92 -1.03
CA ARG A 120 -10.04 8.03 -0.17
C ARG A 120 -8.51 8.15 -0.09
N VAL A 121 -7.79 7.08 -0.38
CA VAL A 121 -6.32 7.06 -0.43
C VAL A 121 -5.78 8.07 -1.43
N PHE A 122 -6.52 8.27 -2.53
CA PHE A 122 -6.19 9.21 -3.61
C PHE A 122 -7.08 10.46 -3.60
N LYS A 123 -7.51 10.92 -2.41
CA LYS A 123 -7.88 12.34 -2.26
C LYS A 123 -6.60 13.16 -2.34
N LYS A 124 -6.66 14.36 -2.91
CA LYS A 124 -5.46 15.17 -3.20
C LYS A 124 -4.56 15.36 -1.98
N ASP A 125 -5.12 15.76 -0.83
CA ASP A 125 -4.34 15.98 0.38
C ASP A 125 -3.70 14.70 0.90
N GLU A 126 -4.46 13.61 0.87
CA GLU A 126 -4.03 12.27 1.29
C GLU A 126 -2.94 11.71 0.35
N TYR A 127 -3.04 11.97 -0.96
CA TYR A 127 -2.04 11.61 -1.94
C TYR A 127 -0.74 12.39 -1.72
N ASN A 128 -0.83 13.71 -1.56
CA ASN A 128 0.31 14.60 -1.38
C ASN A 128 1.11 14.33 -0.09
N ARG A 129 0.52 13.64 0.90
CA ARG A 129 1.27 13.18 2.10
C ARG A 129 2.36 12.15 1.77
N ILE A 130 2.09 11.28 0.80
CA ILE A 130 3.00 10.21 0.39
C ILE A 130 3.83 10.66 -0.83
N TYR A 131 3.15 11.26 -1.81
CA TYR A 131 3.70 11.57 -3.12
C TYR A 131 3.90 13.08 -3.26
N LYS A 132 5.00 13.58 -2.70
CA LYS A 132 5.31 15.00 -2.78
C LYS A 132 6.01 15.32 -4.11
N GLU A 133 5.62 16.42 -4.73
CA GLU A 133 6.23 16.88 -5.99
C GLU A 133 7.74 17.12 -5.85
N GLU A 134 8.21 17.54 -4.67
CA GLU A 134 9.63 17.76 -4.37
C GLU A 134 10.50 16.52 -4.65
N TYR A 135 9.96 15.32 -4.46
CA TYR A 135 10.68 14.07 -4.69
C TYR A 135 11.02 13.85 -6.17
N THR A 136 10.24 14.40 -7.10
CA THR A 136 10.54 14.25 -8.55
C THR A 136 11.82 14.98 -8.97
N ASN A 137 12.24 15.98 -8.20
CA ASN A 137 13.49 16.70 -8.43
C ASN A 137 14.66 16.19 -7.57
N ASN A 138 14.41 15.18 -6.72
CA ASN A 138 15.39 14.62 -5.81
C ASN A 138 15.42 13.09 -5.92
N THR A 139 16.33 12.58 -6.75
CA THR A 139 16.49 11.14 -7.01
C THR A 139 16.68 10.32 -5.74
N ASP A 140 17.34 10.88 -4.72
CA ASP A 140 17.58 10.16 -3.47
C ASP A 140 16.30 9.99 -2.65
N GLU A 141 15.49 11.04 -2.52
CA GLU A 141 14.20 10.97 -1.84
C GLU A 141 13.21 10.08 -2.59
N LEU A 142 13.21 10.15 -3.93
CA LEU A 142 12.41 9.27 -4.77
C LEU A 142 12.78 7.80 -4.61
N ASN A 143 14.08 7.50 -4.56
CA ASN A 143 14.59 6.15 -4.31
C ASN A 143 14.13 5.65 -2.94
N ILE A 144 14.28 6.48 -1.89
CA ILE A 144 13.82 6.16 -0.54
C ILE A 144 12.30 5.91 -0.52
N LEU A 145 11.50 6.76 -1.15
CA LEU A 145 10.05 6.59 -1.22
C LEU A 145 9.68 5.28 -1.93
N SER A 146 10.31 5.02 -3.08
CA SER A 146 10.09 3.80 -3.87
C SER A 146 10.34 2.55 -3.03
N VAL A 147 11.47 2.52 -2.33
CA VAL A 147 11.84 1.41 -1.45
C VAL A 147 10.91 1.32 -0.25
N LYS A 148 10.53 2.42 0.39
CA LYS A 148 9.54 2.41 1.47
C LYS A 148 8.20 1.83 1.02
N LEU A 149 7.69 2.21 -0.15
CA LEU A 149 6.45 1.65 -0.70
C LEU A 149 6.56 0.13 -0.91
N LEU A 150 7.70 -0.34 -1.40
CA LEU A 150 7.99 -1.77 -1.52
C LEU A 150 8.04 -2.44 -0.14
N THR A 151 8.85 -1.94 0.80
CA THR A 151 9.00 -2.48 2.15
C THR A 151 7.66 -2.61 2.86
N ALA A 152 6.85 -1.55 2.83
CA ALA A 152 5.53 -1.59 3.44
C ALA A 152 4.62 -2.64 2.79
N SER A 153 4.66 -2.76 1.46
CA SER A 153 3.88 -3.76 0.73
C SER A 153 4.30 -5.19 1.08
N LEU A 154 5.60 -5.43 1.23
CA LEU A 154 6.13 -6.73 1.67
C LEU A 154 5.64 -7.07 3.08
N ILE A 155 5.80 -6.15 4.04
CA ILE A 155 5.34 -6.33 5.42
C ILE A 155 3.83 -6.60 5.46
N LEU A 156 3.03 -5.81 4.75
CA LEU A 156 1.57 -5.95 4.75
C LEU A 156 1.13 -7.29 4.17
N ASN A 157 1.72 -7.71 3.05
CA ASN A 157 1.34 -8.95 2.39
C ASN A 157 1.74 -10.16 3.21
N GLU A 158 2.97 -10.19 3.69
CA GLU A 158 3.50 -11.31 4.46
C GLU A 158 2.70 -11.50 5.76
N ILE A 159 2.45 -10.42 6.50
CA ILE A 159 1.61 -10.48 7.71
C ILE A 159 0.18 -10.93 7.38
N LYS A 160 -0.38 -10.48 6.25
CA LYS A 160 -1.72 -10.91 5.84
C LYS A 160 -1.75 -12.41 5.56
N ASP A 161 -0.74 -12.92 4.87
CA ASP A 161 -0.66 -14.33 4.49
C ASP A 161 -0.44 -15.21 5.73
N LEU A 162 0.48 -14.83 6.62
CA LEU A 162 0.71 -15.47 7.92
C LEU A 162 -0.54 -15.46 8.82
N ILE A 163 -1.30 -14.36 8.85
CA ILE A 163 -2.60 -14.33 9.55
C ILE A 163 -3.56 -15.35 8.93
N ASN A 164 -3.68 -15.40 7.60
CA ASN A 164 -4.61 -16.33 6.94
C ASN A 164 -4.24 -17.79 7.21
N GLU A 165 -2.95 -18.09 7.29
CA GLU A 165 -2.43 -19.43 7.58
C GLU A 165 -2.63 -19.83 9.05
N HIS A 166 -2.30 -18.93 9.99
CA HIS A 166 -2.15 -19.29 11.40
C HIS A 166 -3.25 -18.72 12.33
N TYR A 167 -4.23 -17.95 11.84
CA TYR A 167 -5.19 -17.27 12.74
C TYR A 167 -5.91 -18.21 13.71
N LYS A 168 -6.13 -19.48 13.34
CA LYS A 168 -6.88 -20.43 14.16
C LYS A 168 -6.17 -20.70 15.48
N THR A 169 -4.84 -20.71 15.46
CA THR A 169 -3.99 -20.89 16.65
C THR A 169 -4.21 -19.77 17.66
N TYR A 170 -4.40 -18.55 17.18
CA TYR A 170 -4.48 -17.35 18.02
C TYR A 170 -5.90 -16.87 18.30
N LEU A 171 -6.92 -17.41 17.63
CA LEU A 171 -8.30 -16.89 17.69
C LEU A 171 -8.87 -16.84 19.11
N LYS A 172 -8.48 -17.81 19.97
CA LYS A 172 -8.96 -17.90 21.36
C LYS A 172 -8.46 -16.73 22.21
N GLU A 173 -7.20 -16.34 22.02
CA GLU A 173 -6.52 -15.33 22.84
C GLU A 173 -6.60 -13.94 22.21
N LEU A 174 -6.62 -13.88 20.88
CA LEU A 174 -6.68 -12.66 20.09
C LEU A 174 -7.81 -12.75 19.04
N PRO A 175 -9.08 -12.59 19.43
CA PRO A 175 -10.23 -12.73 18.52
C PRO A 175 -10.19 -11.76 17.33
N ILE A 176 -9.53 -10.61 17.50
CA ILE A 176 -9.41 -9.55 16.50
C ILE A 176 -8.39 -9.82 15.39
N ILE A 177 -7.61 -10.92 15.48
CA ILE A 177 -6.43 -11.17 14.64
C ILE A 177 -6.71 -11.07 13.14
N LYS A 178 -7.79 -11.70 12.65
CA LYS A 178 -8.17 -11.70 11.21
C LYS A 178 -8.36 -10.31 10.63
N LYS A 179 -8.74 -9.35 11.46
CA LYS A 179 -9.06 -7.98 11.05
C LYS A 179 -7.95 -6.99 11.40
N SER A 180 -6.84 -7.48 11.97
CA SER A 180 -5.77 -6.65 12.53
C SER A 180 -4.56 -6.48 11.61
N THR A 181 -4.63 -6.90 10.34
CA THR A 181 -3.50 -6.81 9.39
C THR A 181 -2.82 -5.44 9.39
N TYR A 182 -3.57 -4.34 9.24
CA TYR A 182 -2.98 -3.00 9.22
C TYR A 182 -2.29 -2.61 10.55
N TYR A 183 -2.87 -3.00 11.68
CA TYR A 183 -2.28 -2.74 13.00
C TYR A 183 -1.03 -3.59 13.24
N LEU A 184 -1.05 -4.85 12.83
CA LEU A 184 0.09 -5.76 12.96
C LEU A 184 1.24 -5.32 12.04
N SER A 185 0.95 -4.83 10.83
CA SER A 185 1.98 -4.30 9.94
C SER A 185 2.66 -3.02 10.45
N GLY A 186 1.91 -2.10 11.03
CA GLY A 186 2.49 -0.95 11.74
C GLY A 186 3.31 -1.37 12.96
N LEU A 187 2.80 -2.33 13.74
CA LEU A 187 3.50 -2.82 14.93
C LEU A 187 4.81 -3.52 14.57
N TYR A 188 4.84 -4.29 13.49
CA TYR A 188 6.06 -4.93 13.01
C TYR A 188 7.17 -3.91 12.76
N TYR A 189 6.88 -2.83 12.03
CA TYR A 189 7.86 -1.78 11.80
C TYR A 189 8.30 -1.11 13.11
N ALA A 190 7.38 -0.85 14.04
CA ALA A 190 7.73 -0.25 15.32
C ALA A 190 8.65 -1.15 16.18
N LEU A 191 8.44 -2.48 16.15
CA LEU A 191 9.26 -3.43 16.91
C LEU A 191 10.64 -3.68 16.27
N TYR A 192 10.68 -3.74 14.94
CA TYR A 192 11.88 -4.08 14.17
C TYR A 192 12.36 -2.90 13.32
N MET A 193 12.25 -1.68 13.87
CA MET A 193 12.53 -0.44 13.14
C MET A 193 13.95 -0.41 12.58
N LYS A 194 14.95 -0.83 13.38
CA LYS A 194 16.36 -0.83 12.99
C LYS A 194 16.60 -1.77 11.82
N GLU A 195 16.02 -2.96 11.85
CA GLU A 195 16.15 -3.98 10.83
C GLU A 195 15.42 -3.57 9.54
N CYS A 196 14.23 -2.98 9.67
CA CYS A 196 13.49 -2.41 8.54
C CYS A 196 14.23 -1.25 7.88
N ASP A 197 14.79 -0.33 8.66
CA ASP A 197 15.55 0.82 8.16
C ASP A 197 16.88 0.36 7.51
N LEU A 198 17.55 -0.65 8.09
CA LEU A 198 18.72 -1.29 7.49
C LEU A 198 18.37 -1.94 6.14
N PHE A 199 17.25 -2.67 6.06
CA PHE A 199 16.74 -3.24 4.82
C PHE A 199 16.49 -2.14 3.77
N ILE A 200 15.77 -1.06 4.14
CA ILE A 200 15.49 0.07 3.24
C ILE A 200 16.80 0.66 2.72
N ASN A 201 17.76 0.95 3.60
CA ASN A 201 19.04 1.54 3.22
C ASN A 201 19.85 0.63 2.28
N ASN A 202 19.85 -0.68 2.53
CA ASN A 202 20.52 -1.65 1.68
C ASN A 202 19.91 -1.72 0.27
N ILE A 203 18.58 -1.73 0.17
CA ILE A 203 17.90 -1.73 -1.13
C ILE A 203 18.08 -0.39 -1.86
N VAL A 204 18.03 0.75 -1.15
CA VAL A 204 18.32 2.07 -1.74
C VAL A 204 19.75 2.09 -2.29
N LYS A 205 20.72 1.55 -1.56
CA LYS A 205 22.11 1.45 -2.05
C LYS A 205 22.21 0.60 -3.31
N LEU A 206 21.55 -0.56 -3.35
CA LEU A 206 21.50 -1.41 -4.55
C LEU A 206 20.85 -0.69 -5.74
N LEU A 207 19.79 0.07 -5.51
CA LEU A 207 19.11 0.86 -6.54
C LEU A 207 20.02 1.94 -7.11
N LYS A 208 20.83 2.61 -6.27
CA LYS A 208 21.81 3.62 -6.68
C LYS A 208 23.01 3.05 -7.43
N GLU A 209 23.42 1.82 -7.13
CA GLU A 209 24.51 1.14 -7.84
C GLU A 209 24.15 0.78 -9.30
N ASP A 210 22.86 0.79 -9.64
CA ASP A 210 22.29 0.53 -10.99
C ASP A 210 22.85 -0.74 -11.67
N ASN A 211 23.25 -1.73 -10.87
CA ASN A 211 23.82 -2.98 -11.35
C ASN A 211 22.76 -4.08 -11.40
N SER A 212 22.22 -4.30 -12.60
CA SER A 212 21.13 -5.27 -12.85
C SER A 212 21.47 -6.70 -12.44
N ILE A 213 22.73 -7.13 -12.58
CA ILE A 213 23.20 -8.47 -12.19
C ILE A 213 23.15 -8.60 -10.67
N LYS A 214 23.72 -7.63 -9.95
CA LYS A 214 23.75 -7.64 -8.48
C LYS A 214 22.35 -7.55 -7.88
N ILE A 215 21.45 -6.78 -8.49
CA ILE A 215 20.05 -6.68 -8.06
C ILE A 215 19.33 -8.02 -8.28
N LYS A 216 19.51 -8.65 -9.46
CA LYS A 216 18.85 -9.93 -9.78
C LYS A 216 19.28 -11.08 -8.88
N HIS A 217 20.54 -11.09 -8.44
CA HIS A 217 21.09 -12.13 -7.55
C HIS A 217 21.02 -11.76 -6.06
N SER A 218 20.42 -10.62 -5.71
CA SER A 218 20.30 -10.19 -4.32
C SER A 218 19.25 -11.01 -3.58
N THR A 219 19.65 -11.64 -2.48
CA THR A 219 18.75 -12.36 -1.56
C THR A 219 18.19 -11.46 -0.45
N ILE A 220 18.45 -10.15 -0.50
CA ILE A 220 18.10 -9.22 0.58
C ILE A 220 16.59 -9.19 0.81
N ILE A 221 15.79 -9.19 -0.26
CA ILE A 221 14.32 -9.17 -0.18
C ILE A 221 13.80 -10.49 0.40
N GLU A 222 14.31 -11.63 -0.06
CA GLU A 222 13.91 -12.96 0.43
C GLU A 222 14.28 -13.15 1.90
N THR A 223 15.46 -12.68 2.29
CA THR A 223 15.93 -12.69 3.68
C THR A 223 15.03 -11.84 4.57
N PHE A 224 14.63 -10.66 4.09
CA PHE A 224 13.70 -9.79 4.82
C PHE A 224 12.31 -10.42 4.99
N ILE A 225 11.78 -11.08 3.95
CA ILE A 225 10.51 -11.82 4.04
C ILE A 225 10.61 -12.93 5.10
N LYS A 226 11.66 -13.76 5.04
CA LYS A 226 11.91 -14.81 6.03
C LYS A 226 12.06 -14.27 7.46
N GLN A 227 12.62 -13.07 7.61
CA GLN A 227 12.70 -12.40 8.91
C GLN A 227 11.31 -11.99 9.42
N ILE A 228 10.38 -11.57 8.57
CA ILE A 228 8.99 -11.30 8.96
C ILE A 228 8.34 -12.59 9.49
N GLU A 229 8.48 -13.69 8.75
CA GLU A 229 7.95 -15.01 9.14
C GLU A 229 8.51 -15.45 10.50
N THR A 230 9.83 -15.38 10.68
CA THR A 230 10.52 -15.80 11.91
C THR A 230 10.06 -14.98 13.13
N ASN A 231 9.74 -13.70 12.92
CA ASN A 231 9.34 -12.79 13.98
C ASN A 231 7.82 -12.76 14.23
N PHE A 232 7.03 -13.53 13.47
CA PHE A 232 5.57 -13.44 13.50
C PHE A 232 4.97 -13.78 14.85
N GLU A 233 5.45 -14.83 15.52
CA GLU A 233 4.95 -15.22 16.84
C GLU A 233 5.19 -14.12 17.88
N GLN A 234 6.40 -13.54 17.89
CA GLN A 234 6.73 -12.43 18.79
C GLN A 234 5.87 -11.20 18.50
N LEU A 235 5.59 -10.90 17.23
CA LEU A 235 4.68 -9.84 16.83
C LEU A 235 3.26 -10.06 17.39
N ILE A 236 2.73 -11.28 17.28
CA ILE A 236 1.41 -11.62 17.80
C ILE A 236 1.35 -11.49 19.32
N ASN A 237 2.34 -12.05 20.03
CA ASN A 237 2.44 -11.95 21.49
C ASN A 237 2.44 -10.48 21.93
N LYS A 238 3.18 -9.63 21.22
CA LYS A 238 3.25 -8.20 21.54
C LYS A 238 1.94 -7.46 21.27
N TYR A 239 1.22 -7.85 20.23
CA TYR A 239 -0.10 -7.28 19.95
C TYR A 239 -1.16 -7.76 20.94
N GLN A 240 -1.06 -9.00 21.41
CA GLN A 240 -1.90 -9.55 22.47
C GLN A 240 -1.68 -8.82 23.80
N GLU A 241 -0.42 -8.54 24.18
CA GLU A 241 -0.12 -7.68 25.34
C GLU A 241 -0.81 -6.32 25.26
N PHE A 242 -0.82 -5.71 24.07
CA PHE A 242 -1.55 -4.46 23.83
C PHE A 242 -3.06 -4.67 23.98
N TYR A 243 -3.61 -5.71 23.34
CA TYR A 243 -5.03 -6.03 23.37
C TYR A 243 -5.55 -6.29 24.79
N ASP A 244 -4.76 -6.96 25.62
CA ASP A 244 -5.10 -7.31 27.01
C ASP A 244 -4.74 -6.22 28.01
N SER A 245 -4.10 -5.14 27.55
CA SER A 245 -3.71 -4.03 28.42
C SER A 245 -4.91 -3.39 29.09
N LYS A 246 -4.71 -2.93 30.34
CA LYS A 246 -5.72 -2.15 31.09
C LYS A 246 -6.15 -0.88 30.36
N LYS A 247 -5.33 -0.37 29.42
CA LYS A 247 -5.66 0.80 28.58
C LYS A 247 -6.88 0.55 27.67
N LEU A 248 -7.22 -0.72 27.39
CA LEU A 248 -8.37 -1.11 26.58
C LEU A 248 -9.53 -1.72 27.39
N SER A 249 -9.44 -1.74 28.73
CA SER A 249 -10.46 -2.42 29.57
C SER A 249 -11.83 -1.75 29.54
N GLY A 250 -11.90 -0.47 29.15
CA GLY A 250 -13.15 0.28 29.00
C GLY A 250 -13.79 0.17 27.61
N LEU A 251 -13.18 -0.57 26.68
CA LEU A 251 -13.71 -0.72 25.32
C LEU A 251 -14.53 -2.00 25.19
N ASP A 252 -15.62 -1.92 24.45
CA ASP A 252 -16.42 -3.09 24.10
C ASP A 252 -15.63 -4.00 23.14
N LYS A 253 -15.31 -5.20 23.61
CA LYS A 253 -14.60 -6.23 22.85
C LYS A 253 -15.53 -7.23 22.15
N THR A 254 -16.85 -7.10 22.32
CA THR A 254 -17.82 -8.00 21.69
C THR A 254 -17.98 -7.70 20.20
N ASP A 255 -17.98 -6.42 19.82
CA ASP A 255 -17.97 -5.99 18.43
C ASP A 255 -16.55 -5.67 17.93
N ILE A 256 -15.89 -6.71 17.42
CA ILE A 256 -14.54 -6.63 16.84
C ILE A 256 -14.46 -5.60 15.71
N ASP A 257 -15.50 -5.45 14.90
CA ASP A 257 -15.44 -4.57 13.74
C ASP A 257 -15.46 -3.12 14.16
N ASN A 258 -16.36 -2.76 15.09
CA ASN A 258 -16.45 -1.41 15.63
C ASN A 258 -15.27 -1.08 16.54
N LEU A 259 -14.77 -2.03 17.34
CA LEU A 259 -13.58 -1.85 18.16
C LEU A 259 -12.39 -1.36 17.33
N LEU A 260 -12.05 -2.06 16.25
CA LEU A 260 -10.91 -1.74 15.39
C LEU A 260 -11.09 -0.45 14.58
N LYS A 261 -12.32 0.04 14.46
CA LYS A 261 -12.65 1.32 13.81
C LYS A 261 -12.74 2.47 14.81
N SER A 262 -12.81 2.18 16.11
CA SER A 262 -13.00 3.20 17.13
C SER A 262 -11.78 4.11 17.23
N VAL A 263 -12.04 5.41 17.41
CA VAL A 263 -11.00 6.42 17.58
C VAL A 263 -10.16 6.12 18.83
N GLU A 264 -10.81 5.64 19.90
CA GLU A 264 -10.13 5.34 21.15
C GLU A 264 -9.15 4.17 21.01
N PHE A 265 -9.54 3.07 20.34
CA PHE A 265 -8.60 1.97 20.06
C PHE A 265 -7.39 2.46 19.25
N GLY A 266 -7.63 3.25 18.20
CA GLY A 266 -6.56 3.84 17.39
C GLY A 266 -5.63 4.77 18.19
N LYS A 267 -6.19 5.56 19.11
CA LYS A 267 -5.43 6.44 20.00
C LYS A 267 -4.54 5.64 20.95
N GLN A 268 -5.09 4.62 21.61
CA GLN A 268 -4.33 3.75 22.51
C GLN A 268 -3.24 2.98 21.76
N TYR A 269 -3.54 2.52 20.54
CA TYR A 269 -2.54 1.90 19.66
C TYR A 269 -1.39 2.85 19.34
N ASN A 270 -1.68 4.10 18.96
CA ASN A 270 -0.63 5.08 18.66
C ASN A 270 0.23 5.41 19.90
N ILE A 271 -0.37 5.49 21.09
CA ILE A 271 0.38 5.65 22.34
C ILE A 271 1.33 4.46 22.53
N PHE A 272 0.81 3.24 22.37
CA PHE A 272 1.63 2.03 22.48
C PHE A 272 2.78 1.99 21.48
N ILE A 273 2.55 2.39 20.23
CA ILE A 273 3.61 2.51 19.21
C ILE A 273 4.66 3.55 19.61
N ASN A 274 4.24 4.74 20.06
CA ASN A 274 5.16 5.79 20.47
C ASN A 274 6.04 5.38 21.66
N ASP A 275 5.48 4.62 22.61
CA ASP A 275 6.22 4.05 23.73
C ASP A 275 7.32 3.09 23.21
N LEU A 276 7.01 2.24 22.22
CA LEU A 276 7.98 1.33 21.59
C LEU A 276 9.10 2.08 20.85
N LEU A 277 8.73 3.08 20.04
CA LEU A 277 9.69 3.88 19.27
C LEU A 277 10.63 4.68 20.18
N SER A 278 10.10 5.25 21.26
CA SER A 278 10.91 5.99 22.24
C SER A 278 11.92 5.07 22.94
N ASN A 279 11.50 3.87 23.32
CA ASN A 279 12.39 2.86 23.91
C ASN A 279 13.46 2.38 22.92
N ALA A 280 13.13 2.26 21.63
CA ALA A 280 14.08 1.87 20.59
C ALA A 280 15.17 2.93 20.37
N LYS A 281 14.81 4.23 20.41
CA LYS A 281 15.74 5.35 20.32
C LYS A 281 16.68 5.41 21.53
N ASN A 282 16.15 5.31 22.74
CA ASN A 282 16.95 5.33 23.98
C ASN A 282 17.95 4.16 24.08
N LYS A 283 17.67 3.02 23.44
CA LYS A 283 18.59 1.88 23.33
C LYS A 283 19.64 2.02 22.21
N ALA A 284 19.51 3.02 21.34
CA ALA A 284 20.49 3.29 20.27
C ALA A 284 21.55 4.32 20.69
N GLU A 285 21.26 5.13 21.71
CA GLU A 285 22.14 6.18 22.24
C GLU A 285 23.03 5.71 23.42
N LYS A 286 22.90 4.44 23.82
CA LYS A 286 23.76 3.77 24.81
C LYS A 286 24.58 2.68 24.13
#